data_AF-X1JY31-F1
#
_entry.id   AF-X1JY31-F1
#
_cell.length_a   1.000
_cell.length_b   1.000
_cell.length_c   1.000
_cell.angle_alpha   90.00
_cell.angle_beta   90.00
_cell.angle_gamma   90.00
#
_symmetry.space_group_name_H-M   'P 1'
#
loop_
_entity.id
_entity.type
_entity.pdbx_description
1 polymer ?
#
loop_
_entity_poly.entity_id
_entity_poly.type
_entity_poly.pdbx_seq_one_letter_code
_entity_poly.pdbx_strand_id
1 'polypeptide(L)'
;MKKVIIIMKRNYGLRVFRLDIKIIFIIFAILDLFCIAMGIGVPIFCILFGFPIGWYSTKRVIMNSEDINFILKKILHYALVTSIFTFFIMSILWGRTIPMLFDSNTDFVNLGIPFILYDPKI
;
A
#
# COMPACT_ATOMS: atom_id res chain seq x y z
N MET A 1 -2.51 -37.93 11.04
CA MET A 1 -2.91 -36.84 11.96
C MET A 1 -2.61 -35.42 11.46
N LYS A 2 -1.47 -35.14 10.79
CA LYS A 2 -1.16 -33.80 10.23
C LYS A 2 -2.23 -33.24 9.27
N LYS A 3 -2.81 -34.08 8.40
CA LYS A 3 -3.89 -33.68 7.48
C LYS A 3 -5.17 -33.18 8.19
N VAL A 4 -5.52 -33.75 9.34
CA VAL A 4 -6.77 -33.41 10.06
C VAL A 4 -6.66 -32.06 10.77
N ILE A 5 -5.48 -31.73 11.31
CA ILE A 5 -5.22 -30.42 11.93
C ILE A 5 -5.21 -29.31 10.87
N ILE A 6 -4.71 -29.59 9.66
CA ILE A 6 -4.76 -28.66 8.52
C ILE A 6 -6.22 -28.42 8.06
N ILE A 7 -7.03 -29.48 8.00
CA ILE A 7 -8.45 -29.39 7.64
C ILE A 7 -9.27 -28.64 8.70
N MET A 8 -8.98 -28.83 10.00
CA MET A 8 -9.69 -28.08 11.05
C MET A 8 -9.35 -26.59 11.04
N LYS A 9 -8.09 -26.19 10.75
CA LYS A 9 -7.72 -24.76 10.66
C LYS A 9 -8.35 -24.04 9.46
N ARG A 10 -8.79 -24.79 8.44
CA ARG A 10 -9.42 -24.30 7.19
C ARG A 10 -10.87 -23.82 7.38
N ASN A 11 -11.58 -24.28 8.43
CA ASN A 11 -13.01 -24.02 8.62
C ASN A 11 -13.38 -22.81 9.52
N TYR A 12 -12.43 -22.24 10.26
CA TYR A 12 -12.73 -21.14 11.21
C TYR A 12 -12.42 -19.73 10.66
N GLY A 13 -11.97 -19.62 9.41
CA GLY A 13 -11.64 -18.35 8.75
C GLY A 13 -12.86 -17.60 8.21
N LEU A 14 -13.71 -17.11 9.11
CA LEU A 14 -14.59 -15.93 9.03
C LEU A 14 -15.18 -15.56 7.64
N ARG A 15 -16.52 -15.45 7.58
CA ARG A 15 -17.35 -14.94 6.44
C ARG A 15 -16.90 -13.59 5.82
N VAL A 16 -15.92 -12.92 6.43
CA VAL A 16 -15.28 -11.66 6.04
C VAL A 16 -14.40 -11.81 4.78
N PHE A 17 -14.06 -13.04 4.36
CA PHE A 17 -13.21 -13.30 3.19
C PHE A 17 -13.94 -13.39 1.83
N ARG A 18 -15.16 -12.85 1.70
CA ARG A 18 -15.96 -12.87 0.45
C ARG A 18 -15.69 -11.71 -0.51
N LEU A 19 -14.91 -10.70 -0.12
CA LEU A 19 -14.67 -9.53 -0.97
C LEU A 19 -13.83 -9.89 -2.19
N ASP A 20 -14.25 -9.44 -3.38
CA ASP A 20 -13.47 -9.62 -4.60
C ASP A 20 -12.13 -8.90 -4.51
N ILE A 21 -11.09 -9.51 -5.09
CA ILE A 21 -9.73 -8.93 -5.04
C ILE A 21 -9.71 -7.56 -5.71
N LYS A 22 -10.54 -7.37 -6.74
CA LYS A 22 -10.74 -6.09 -7.42
C LYS A 22 -11.23 -5.00 -6.48
N ILE A 23 -12.20 -5.32 -5.61
CA ILE A 23 -12.74 -4.36 -4.64
C ILE A 23 -11.66 -3.93 -3.65
N ILE A 24 -10.79 -4.85 -3.25
CA ILE A 24 -9.68 -4.56 -2.33
C ILE A 24 -8.67 -3.61 -2.97
N PHE A 25 -8.34 -3.81 -4.24
CA PHE A 25 -7.48 -2.87 -4.98
C PHE A 25 -8.13 -1.48 -5.12
N ILE A 26 -9.46 -1.42 -5.32
CA ILE A 26 -10.18 -0.14 -5.37
C ILE A 26 -10.13 0.56 -4.01
N ILE A 27 -10.39 -0.16 -2.92
CA ILE A 27 -10.31 0.39 -1.55
C ILE A 27 -8.89 0.88 -1.27
N PHE A 28 -7.87 0.11 -1.65
CA PHE A 28 -6.47 0.51 -1.55
C PHE A 28 -6.21 1.83 -2.28
N ALA A 29 -6.61 1.92 -3.55
CA ALA A 29 -6.39 3.11 -4.37
C ALA A 29 -7.04 4.37 -3.78
N ILE A 30 -8.27 4.24 -3.27
CA ILE A 30 -8.99 5.37 -2.65
C ILE A 30 -8.30 5.80 -1.36
N LEU A 31 -7.90 4.85 -0.51
CA LEU A 31 -7.19 5.14 0.74
C LEU A 31 -5.82 5.78 0.47
N ASP A 32 -5.08 5.25 -0.50
CA ASP A 32 -3.76 5.77 -0.90
C ASP A 32 -3.90 7.22 -1.38
N LEU A 33 -4.85 7.50 -2.28
CA LEU A 33 -5.12 8.85 -2.77
C LEU A 33 -5.55 9.81 -1.65
N PHE A 34 -6.41 9.36 -0.74
CA PHE A 34 -6.86 10.16 0.41
C PHE A 34 -5.71 10.50 1.36
N CYS A 35 -4.85 9.52 1.67
CA CYS A 35 -3.69 9.72 2.54
C CYS A 35 -2.70 10.71 1.93
N ILE A 36 -2.48 10.64 0.61
CA ILE A 36 -1.61 11.58 -0.08
C ILE A 36 -2.23 12.98 -0.12
N ALA A 37 -3.54 13.09 -0.39
CA ALA A 37 -4.24 14.37 -0.45
C ALA A 37 -4.26 15.12 0.89
N MET A 38 -4.20 14.41 2.03
CA MET A 38 -4.14 15.04 3.35
C MET A 38 -2.79 15.70 3.66
N GLY A 39 -1.75 15.51 2.85
CA GLY A 39 -0.43 16.14 3.06
C GLY A 39 0.26 15.73 4.37
N ILE A 40 -0.30 14.79 5.13
CA ILE A 40 0.32 14.28 6.36
C ILE A 40 1.29 13.20 5.93
N GLY A 41 2.58 13.43 6.19
CA GLY A 41 3.65 12.42 6.21
C GLY A 41 3.28 11.13 5.51
N VAL A 42 3.32 11.20 4.17
CA VAL A 42 2.97 10.15 3.21
C VAL A 42 3.37 8.71 3.62
N PRO A 43 4.45 8.45 4.37
CA PRO A 43 4.79 7.08 4.77
C PRO A 43 3.81 6.43 5.75
N ILE A 44 3.36 7.12 6.81
CA ILE A 44 2.76 6.43 7.97
C ILE A 44 1.38 5.85 7.63
N PHE A 45 0.50 6.65 7.02
CA PHE A 45 -0.85 6.19 6.70
C PHE A 45 -0.87 5.23 5.51
N CYS A 46 -0.04 5.45 4.48
CA CYS A 46 0.07 4.52 3.37
C CYS A 46 0.58 3.15 3.83
N ILE A 47 1.52 3.11 4.79
CA ILE A 47 1.97 1.86 5.42
C ILE A 47 0.86 1.27 6.32
N LEU A 48 0.20 2.08 7.15
CA LEU A 48 -0.83 1.64 8.09
C LEU A 48 -2.04 1.03 7.38
N PHE A 49 -2.49 1.60 6.27
CA PHE A 49 -3.62 1.09 5.48
C PHE A 49 -3.20 0.05 4.44
N GLY A 50 -2.00 0.18 3.86
CA GLY A 50 -1.44 -0.79 2.93
C GLY A 50 -1.17 -2.14 3.58
N PHE A 51 -0.73 -2.17 4.84
CA PHE A 51 -0.39 -3.40 5.54
C PHE A 51 -1.58 -4.37 5.75
N PRO A 52 -2.73 -3.94 6.30
CA PRO A 52 -3.92 -4.79 6.41
C PRO A 52 -4.39 -5.33 5.05
N ILE A 53 -4.31 -4.51 4.01
CA ILE A 53 -4.75 -4.87 2.65
C ILE A 53 -3.82 -5.92 2.03
N GLY A 54 -2.51 -5.73 2.15
CA GLY A 54 -1.50 -6.70 1.70
C GLY A 54 -1.60 -8.03 2.46
N TRP A 55 -1.80 -7.97 3.78
CA TRP A 55 -2.03 -9.14 4.61
C TRP A 55 -3.27 -9.92 4.18
N TYR A 56 -4.42 -9.23 4.02
CA TYR A 56 -5.65 -9.86 3.58
C TYR A 56 -5.49 -10.54 2.22
N SER A 57 -4.87 -9.84 1.26
CA SER A 57 -4.65 -10.34 -0.10
C SER A 57 -3.79 -11.60 -0.10
N THR A 58 -2.70 -11.60 0.67
CA THR A 58 -1.80 -12.74 0.85
C THR A 58 -2.52 -13.92 1.50
N LYS A 59 -3.25 -13.67 2.59
CA LYS A 59 -3.98 -14.71 3.32
C LYS A 59 -5.03 -15.38 2.45
N ARG A 60 -5.69 -14.63 1.56
CA ARG A 60 -6.65 -15.20 0.59
C ARG A 60 -5.98 -16.08 -0.47
N VAL A 61 -4.75 -15.77 -0.89
CA VAL A 61 -4.00 -16.61 -1.84
C VAL A 61 -3.59 -17.92 -1.17
N ILE A 62 -3.09 -17.85 0.07
CA ILE A 62 -2.72 -19.02 0.88
C ILE A 62 -3.93 -19.92 1.17
N MET A 63 -5.12 -19.35 1.38
CA MET A 63 -6.34 -20.14 1.62
C MET A 63 -6.87 -20.86 0.37
N ASN A 64 -6.55 -20.35 -0.83
CA ASN A 64 -7.08 -20.87 -2.09
C ASN A 64 -6.14 -21.82 -2.84
N SER A 65 -4.89 -21.96 -2.41
CA SER A 65 -3.89 -22.83 -3.05
C SER A 65 -2.98 -23.44 -2.00
N GLU A 66 -2.56 -24.69 -2.23
CA GLU A 66 -1.54 -25.36 -1.42
C GLU A 66 -0.15 -25.32 -2.10
N ASP A 67 -0.08 -24.94 -3.39
CA ASP A 67 1.18 -24.80 -4.13
C ASP A 67 1.89 -23.49 -3.76
N ILE A 68 3.09 -23.62 -3.18
CA ILE A 68 3.90 -22.50 -2.73
C ILE A 68 4.44 -21.63 -3.86
N ASN A 69 4.76 -22.23 -5.02
CA ASN A 69 5.25 -21.47 -6.18
C ASN A 69 4.14 -20.58 -6.73
N PHE A 70 2.92 -21.12 -6.81
CA PHE A 70 1.75 -20.35 -7.19
C PHE A 70 1.47 -19.21 -6.20
N ILE A 71 1.52 -19.50 -4.90
CA ILE A 71 1.28 -18.50 -3.84
C ILE A 71 2.28 -17.35 -3.96
N LEU A 72 3.58 -17.64 -4.01
CA LEU A 72 4.64 -16.64 -4.09
C LEU A 72 4.52 -15.79 -5.36
N LYS A 73 4.28 -16.42 -6.51
CA LYS A 73 4.11 -15.71 -7.79
C LYS A 73 2.92 -14.75 -7.73
N LYS A 74 1.80 -15.16 -7.10
CA LYS A 74 0.63 -14.29 -6.95
C LYS A 74 0.86 -13.14 -5.99
N ILE A 75 1.49 -13.40 -4.84
CA ILE A 75 1.81 -12.35 -3.86
C ILE A 75 2.75 -11.33 -4.50
N LEU A 76 3.80 -11.79 -5.18
CA LEU A 76 4.74 -10.91 -5.90
C LEU A 76 4.01 -10.07 -6.94
N HIS A 77 3.13 -10.68 -7.75
CA HIS A 77 2.35 -9.95 -8.74
C HIS A 77 1.46 -8.88 -8.10
N TYR A 78 0.76 -9.19 -7.01
CA TYR A 78 -0.05 -8.22 -6.29
C TYR A 78 0.78 -7.07 -5.71
N ALA A 79 1.92 -7.39 -5.07
CA ALA A 79 2.83 -6.39 -4.53
C ALA A 79 3.37 -5.45 -5.62
N LEU A 80 3.71 -6.01 -6.78
CA LEU A 80 4.21 -5.27 -7.94
C LEU A 80 3.13 -4.35 -8.51
N VAL A 81 1.89 -4.83 -8.64
CA VAL A 81 0.75 -3.99 -9.08
C VAL A 81 0.50 -2.85 -8.10
N THR A 82 0.48 -3.10 -6.79
CA THR A 82 0.29 -2.03 -5.80
C THR A 82 1.44 -1.03 -5.81
N SER A 83 2.69 -1.48 -5.90
CA SER A 83 3.85 -0.59 -5.83
C SER A 83 3.98 0.28 -7.09
N ILE A 84 3.73 -0.28 -8.27
CA ILE A 84 3.66 0.50 -9.51
C ILE A 84 2.57 1.56 -9.43
N PHE A 85 1.38 1.19 -8.96
CA PHE A 85 0.27 2.12 -8.83
C PHE A 85 0.61 3.30 -7.92
N THR A 86 1.09 3.03 -6.71
CA THR A 86 1.52 4.09 -5.77
C THR A 86 2.68 4.90 -6.34
N PHE A 87 3.66 4.27 -6.99
CA PHE A 87 4.78 4.97 -7.62
C PHE A 87 4.31 5.96 -8.70
N PHE A 88 3.35 5.58 -9.54
CA PHE A 88 2.79 6.50 -10.54
C PHE A 88 2.07 7.68 -9.90
N ILE A 89 1.25 7.45 -8.88
CA ILE A 89 0.56 8.53 -8.17
C ILE A 89 1.56 9.48 -7.52
N MET A 90 2.55 8.94 -6.81
CA MET A 90 3.61 9.75 -6.20
C MET A 90 4.38 10.54 -7.27
N SER A 91 4.72 9.91 -8.39
CA SER A 91 5.42 10.58 -9.49
C SER A 91 4.60 11.71 -10.12
N ILE A 92 3.27 11.56 -10.23
CA ILE A 92 2.40 12.61 -10.77
C ILE A 92 2.28 13.79 -9.79
N LEU A 93 2.12 13.50 -8.50
CA LEU A 93 1.89 14.52 -7.47
C LEU A 93 3.18 15.22 -7.07
N TRP A 94 4.25 14.47 -6.82
CA TRP A 94 5.54 14.96 -6.36
C TRP A 94 6.57 15.14 -7.48
N GLY A 95 6.33 14.62 -8.69
CA GLY A 95 7.29 14.80 -9.80
C GLY A 95 7.51 16.27 -10.15
N ARG A 96 6.46 17.10 -10.00
CA ARG A 96 6.54 18.55 -10.20
C ARG A 96 7.41 19.27 -9.16
N THR A 97 7.63 18.67 -7.99
CA THR A 97 8.50 19.24 -6.94
C THR A 97 9.95 18.79 -7.09
N ILE A 98 10.28 17.89 -8.03
CA ILE A 98 11.67 17.46 -8.26
C ILE A 98 12.59 18.63 -8.67
N PRO A 99 12.21 19.53 -9.60
CA PRO A 99 13.05 20.68 -9.97
C PRO A 99 13.28 21.64 -8.80
N MET A 100 12.32 21.74 -7.87
CA MET A 100 12.40 22.61 -6.68
C MET A 100 13.54 22.19 -5.74
N LEU A 101 13.96 20.92 -5.75
CA LEU A 101 15.10 20.44 -4.96
C LEU A 101 16.44 21.04 -5.41
N PHE A 102 16.51 21.55 -6.64
CA PHE A 102 17.73 22.14 -7.21
C PHE A 102 17.69 23.66 -7.27
N ASP A 103 16.56 24.28 -6.90
CA ASP A 103 16.42 25.74 -6.81
C ASP A 103 16.41 26.16 -5.34
N SER A 104 17.51 26.78 -4.92
CA SER A 104 17.69 27.24 -3.54
C SER A 104 16.70 28.32 -3.15
N ASN A 105 16.06 29.04 -4.08
CA ASN A 105 15.09 30.10 -3.79
C ASN A 105 13.66 29.59 -3.63
N THR A 106 13.44 28.29 -3.71
CA THR A 106 12.10 27.73 -3.61
C THR A 106 11.58 27.77 -2.18
N ASP A 107 10.35 28.26 -2.02
CA ASP A 107 9.61 28.20 -0.76
C ASP A 107 8.83 26.87 -0.65
N PHE A 108 9.14 26.09 0.39
CA PHE A 108 8.54 24.78 0.65
C PHE A 108 7.36 24.82 1.65
N VAL A 109 7.00 26.01 2.17
CA VAL A 109 5.98 26.18 3.23
C VAL A 109 4.62 25.60 2.84
N ASN A 110 4.24 25.66 1.56
CA ASN A 110 2.93 25.21 1.07
C ASN A 110 2.92 23.78 0.48
N LEU A 111 4.02 23.03 0.58
CA LEU A 111 4.14 21.70 -0.04
C LEU A 111 3.64 20.55 0.84
N GLY A 112 3.22 20.83 2.08
CA GLY A 112 2.78 19.79 3.02
C GLY A 112 3.91 18.83 3.42
N ILE A 113 5.17 19.18 3.15
CA ILE A 113 6.34 18.43 3.62
C ILE A 113 6.41 18.63 5.13
N PRO A 114 6.55 17.57 5.95
CA PRO A 114 6.74 17.74 7.39
C PRO A 114 7.90 18.72 7.63
N PHE A 115 7.64 19.78 8.40
CA PHE A 115 8.58 20.87 8.72
C PHE A 115 9.90 20.43 9.39
N ILE A 116 10.10 19.12 9.58
CA ILE A 116 11.34 18.56 10.12
C ILE A 116 12.56 18.81 9.22
N LEU A 117 12.35 19.16 7.95
CA LEU A 117 13.39 19.57 6.98
C LEU A 117 13.29 21.05 6.58
N TYR A 118 12.37 21.82 7.16
CA TYR A 118 12.21 23.24 6.81
C TYR A 118 13.23 24.08 7.58
N ASP A 119 14.16 24.68 6.85
CA ASP A 119 15.07 25.69 7.37
C ASP A 119 14.56 27.08 6.92
N PRO A 120 13.94 27.88 7.81
CA PRO A 120 13.48 29.21 7.45
C PRO A 120 14.69 30.08 7.09
N LYS A 121 14.75 30.52 5.83
CA LYS A 121 15.72 31.55 5.43
C LYS A 121 15.39 32.86 6.17
N ILE A 122 16.33 33.31 7.00
CA ILE A 122 16.31 34.62 7.68
C ILE A 122 17.00 35.64 6.79
#